data_AF-A0A2S9FRN7-F1
#
_entry.id   AF-A0A2S9FRN7-F1
#
_cell.length_a   1.000
_cell.length_b   1.000
_cell.length_c   1.000
_cell.angle_alpha   90.00
_cell.angle_beta   90.00
_cell.angle_gamma   90.00
#
_symmetry.space_group_name_H-M   'P 1'
#
loop_
_entity.id
_entity.type
_entity.pdbx_description
1 polymer ?
#
loop_
_entity_poly.entity_id
_entity_poly.type
_entity_poly.pdbx_seq_one_letter_code
_entity_poly.pdbx_strand_id
1 'polypeptide(L)'
;MKLMHRVGRRLSVAALTALLLSSLIAVAGGSATAGAYSRAGLPVETLMVPSPAMGRDIPVKFQGGGPKAVYLLDGLRARDDNSGWDIE
;
A
#
# COMPACT_ATOMS: atom_id res chain seq x y z
N MET A 1 29.57 12.27 -36.31
CA MET A 1 28.96 13.46 -35.69
C MET A 1 27.42 13.40 -35.54
N LYS A 2 26.61 13.11 -36.59
CA LYS A 2 25.13 13.13 -36.49
C LYS A 2 24.52 12.17 -35.43
N LEU A 3 25.13 11.02 -35.18
CA LEU A 3 24.68 10.06 -34.15
C LEU A 3 24.91 10.60 -32.74
N MET A 4 26.06 11.23 -32.50
CA MET A 4 26.44 11.83 -31.21
C MET A 4 25.52 13.00 -30.85
N HIS A 5 25.14 13.84 -31.82
CA HIS A 5 24.14 14.90 -31.60
C HIS A 5 22.74 14.33 -31.28
N ARG A 6 22.36 13.20 -31.89
CA ARG A 6 21.08 12.55 -31.63
C ARG A 6 21.03 11.95 -30.22
N VAL A 7 22.13 11.33 -29.78
CA VAL A 7 22.29 10.80 -28.42
C VAL A 7 22.32 11.94 -27.40
N GLY A 8 23.10 12.99 -27.64
CA GLY A 8 23.13 14.18 -26.77
C GLY A 8 21.75 14.80 -26.60
N ARG A 9 20.99 14.98 -27.68
CA ARG A 9 19.61 15.52 -27.60
C ARG A 9 18.67 14.62 -26.78
N ARG A 10 18.77 13.30 -26.91
CA ARG A 10 17.94 12.35 -26.12
C ARG A 10 18.30 12.42 -24.64
N LEU A 11 19.59 12.51 -24.32
CA LEU A 11 20.07 12.66 -22.94
C LEU A 11 19.61 13.99 -22.33
N SER A 12 19.68 15.09 -23.08
CA SER A 12 19.19 16.39 -22.62
C SER A 12 17.69 16.38 -22.36
N VAL A 13 16.90 15.77 -23.24
CA VAL A 13 15.44 15.62 -23.04
C VAL A 13 15.15 14.76 -21.81
N ALA A 14 15.84 13.63 -21.65
CA ALA A 14 15.67 12.76 -20.48
C ALA A 14 16.00 13.48 -19.16
N ALA A 15 17.11 14.24 -19.14
CA ALA A 15 17.51 15.02 -17.98
C ALA A 15 16.48 16.10 -17.62
N LEU A 16 15.98 16.84 -18.62
CA LEU A 16 14.94 17.85 -18.42
C LEU A 16 13.64 17.21 -17.91
N THR A 17 13.22 16.08 -18.46
CA THR A 17 12.02 15.39 -17.98
C THR A 17 12.18 14.92 -16.54
N ALA A 18 13.33 14.35 -16.18
CA ALA A 18 13.58 13.90 -14.82
C ALA A 18 13.51 15.07 -13.82
N LEU A 19 14.17 16.20 -14.14
CA LEU A 19 14.15 17.40 -13.29
C LEU A 19 12.75 18.00 -13.16
N LEU A 20 11.98 18.05 -14.26
CA LEU A 20 10.61 18.56 -14.24
C LEU A 20 9.68 17.68 -13.41
N LEU A 21 9.76 16.35 -13.57
CA LEU A 21 9.00 15.40 -12.77
C LEU A 21 9.36 15.50 -11.29
N SER A 22 10.65 15.54 -10.94
CA SER A 22 11.09 15.69 -9.54
C SER A 22 10.62 17.02 -8.94
N SER A 23 10.74 18.12 -9.68
CA SER A 23 10.27 19.44 -9.24
C SER A 23 8.75 19.47 -9.04
N LEU A 24 8.00 18.83 -9.94
CA LEU A 24 6.55 18.74 -9.85
C LEU A 24 6.11 17.93 -8.63
N ILE A 25 6.77 16.80 -8.34
CA ILE A 25 6.49 15.97 -7.16
C ILE A 25 6.73 16.78 -5.87
N ALA A 26 7.82 17.56 -5.82
CA ALA A 26 8.17 18.37 -4.66
C ALA A 26 7.16 19.51 -4.40
N VAL A 27 6.62 20.13 -5.45
CA VAL A 27 5.65 21.24 -5.33
C VAL A 27 4.21 20.74 -5.12
N ALA A 28 3.81 19.66 -5.79
CA ALA A 28 2.43 19.15 -5.76
C ALA A 28 2.11 18.28 -4.52
N GLY A 29 3.10 17.97 -3.67
CA GLY A 29 2.87 17.35 -2.37
C GLY A 29 2.86 15.81 -2.36
N GLY A 30 3.51 15.16 -3.33
CA GLY A 30 3.79 13.72 -3.26
C GLY A 30 3.57 12.96 -4.57
N SER A 31 4.29 11.84 -4.73
CA SER A 31 3.90 10.80 -5.68
C SER A 31 2.68 10.05 -5.14
N ALA A 32 1.87 9.44 -6.01
CA ALA A 32 0.75 8.61 -5.57
C ALA A 32 1.25 7.51 -4.62
N THR A 33 0.91 7.63 -3.33
CA THR A 33 1.14 6.57 -2.35
C THR A 33 0.03 5.54 -2.50
N ALA A 34 0.39 4.27 -2.72
CA ALA A 34 -0.59 3.18 -2.68
C ALA A 34 -1.20 3.14 -1.27
N GLY A 35 -2.52 3.35 -1.18
CA GLY A 35 -3.27 3.26 0.07
C GLY A 35 -3.94 1.90 0.17
N ALA A 36 -3.17 0.85 0.42
CA ALA A 36 -3.71 -0.51 0.56
C ALA A 36 -4.00 -0.88 2.03
N TYR A 37 -3.59 -0.03 2.98
CA TYR A 37 -4.05 -0.05 4.36
C TYR A 37 -5.42 0.60 4.55
N SER A 38 -6.12 0.15 5.58
CA SER A 38 -7.30 0.79 6.15
C SER A 38 -7.04 2.27 6.39
N ARG A 39 -7.96 3.12 5.93
CA ARG A 39 -7.79 4.58 6.02
C ARG A 39 -7.73 5.02 7.48
N ALA A 40 -6.79 5.91 7.79
CA ALA A 40 -6.70 6.53 9.10
C ALA A 40 -8.06 7.14 9.51
N GLY A 41 -8.51 6.85 10.74
CA GLY A 41 -9.80 7.30 11.27
C GLY A 41 -10.96 6.32 11.11
N LEU A 42 -10.76 5.17 10.45
CA LEU A 42 -11.75 4.08 10.51
C LEU A 42 -11.69 3.37 11.88
N PRO A 43 -12.84 2.93 12.44
CA PRO A 43 -12.90 2.21 13.71
C PRO A 43 -12.48 0.74 13.52
N VAL A 44 -11.27 0.52 12.99
CA VAL A 44 -10.69 -0.81 12.82
C VAL A 44 -10.00 -1.21 14.11
N GLU A 45 -10.37 -2.36 14.65
CA GLU A 45 -9.83 -2.93 15.87
C GLU A 45 -9.01 -4.18 15.54
N THR A 46 -7.96 -4.42 16.33
CA THR A 46 -7.22 -5.70 16.31
C THR A 46 -7.57 -6.47 17.57
N LEU A 47 -8.37 -7.52 17.41
CA LEU A 47 -8.87 -8.33 18.50
C LEU A 47 -8.01 -9.59 18.66
N MET A 48 -7.66 -9.94 19.89
CA MET A 48 -7.04 -11.23 20.22
C MET A 48 -8.16 -12.18 20.66
N VAL A 49 -8.60 -13.06 19.76
CA VAL A 49 -9.73 -13.96 20.00
C VAL A 49 -9.22 -15.31 20.49
N PRO A 50 -9.55 -15.74 21.72
CA PRO A 50 -9.11 -17.03 22.24
C PRO A 50 -9.69 -18.19 21.43
N SER A 51 -8.82 -19.11 20.98
CA SER A 51 -9.22 -20.33 20.28
C SER A 51 -8.86 -21.58 21.12
N PRO A 52 -9.83 -22.18 21.83
CA PRO A 52 -9.59 -23.38 22.63
C PRO A 52 -9.11 -24.57 21.79
N ALA A 53 -9.61 -24.69 20.56
CA ALA A 53 -9.24 -25.78 19.66
C ALA A 53 -7.79 -25.68 19.15
N MET A 54 -7.25 -24.46 19.05
CA MET A 54 -5.87 -24.22 18.62
C MET A 54 -4.92 -23.96 19.79
N GLY A 55 -5.42 -23.80 21.01
CA GLY A 55 -4.61 -23.54 22.21
C GLY A 55 -3.88 -22.19 22.19
N ARG A 56 -4.37 -21.21 21.42
CA ARG A 56 -3.76 -19.88 21.29
C ARG A 56 -4.80 -18.82 20.97
N ASP A 57 -4.43 -17.56 21.18
CA ASP A 57 -5.21 -16.43 20.69
C ASP A 57 -4.94 -16.19 19.20
N ILE A 58 -5.98 -15.79 18.48
CA ILE A 58 -5.97 -15.52 17.04
C ILE A 58 -6.21 -14.02 16.81
N PRO A 59 -5.29 -13.31 16.13
CA PRO A 59 -5.51 -11.91 15.78
C PRO A 59 -6.60 -11.78 14.70
N VAL A 60 -7.58 -10.91 14.93
CA VAL A 60 -8.68 -10.63 14.01
C VAL A 60 -8.81 -9.12 13.83
N LYS A 61 -8.69 -8.65 12.58
CA LYS A 61 -9.04 -7.27 12.21
C LYS A 61 -10.55 -7.16 12.08
N PHE A 62 -11.17 -6.26 12.83
CA PHE A 62 -12.61 -6.10 12.87
C PHE A 62 -13.00 -4.64 12.72
N GLN A 63 -14.03 -4.38 11.92
CA GLN A 63 -14.69 -3.08 11.87
C GLN A 63 -16.19 -3.29 12.04
N GLY A 64 -16.75 -2.70 13.09
CA GLY A 64 -18.19 -2.73 13.35
C GLY A 64 -18.96 -1.95 12.29
N GLY A 65 -20.07 -2.52 11.82
CA GLY A 65 -20.98 -1.86 10.87
C GLY A 65 -22.45 -2.30 10.96
N GLY A 66 -22.77 -3.25 11.84
CA GLY A 66 -24.12 -3.81 12.02
C GLY A 66 -24.07 -5.26 12.56
N PRO A 67 -25.23 -5.91 12.71
CA PRO A 67 -25.32 -7.28 13.24
C PRO A 67 -24.92 -8.37 12.21
N LYS A 68 -24.70 -8.00 10.95
CA LYS A 68 -24.21 -8.90 9.90
C LYS A 68 -22.75 -8.60 9.61
N ALA A 69 -21.97 -9.63 9.32
CA ALA A 69 -20.54 -9.53 9.06
C ALA A 69 -20.17 -10.15 7.71
N VAL A 70 -19.15 -9.59 7.07
CA VAL A 70 -18.48 -10.16 5.91
C VAL A 70 -17.15 -10.72 6.39
N TYR A 71 -16.86 -11.98 6.04
CA TYR A 71 -15.62 -12.65 6.41
C TYR A 71 -14.67 -12.57 5.22
N LEU A 72 -13.61 -11.76 5.37
CA LEU A 72 -12.54 -11.61 4.38
C LEU A 72 -11.40 -12.56 4.74
N LEU A 73 -11.43 -13.76 4.15
CA LEU A 73 -10.38 -14.76 4.35
C LEU A 73 -9.15 -14.38 3.54
N ASP A 74 -7.98 -14.58 4.16
CA ASP A 74 -6.69 -14.32 3.52
C ASP A 74 -6.31 -15.44 2.52
N GLY A 75 -5.29 -15.20 1.71
CA GLY A 75 -4.77 -16.14 0.75
C GLY A 75 -3.80 -17.16 1.33
N LEU A 76 -3.16 -17.94 0.43
CA LEU A 76 -2.23 -19.01 0.79
C LEU A 76 -1.01 -18.54 1.60
N ARG A 77 -0.61 -17.27 1.45
CA ARG A 77 0.57 -16.68 2.10
C ARG A 77 0.17 -15.74 3.25
N ALA A 78 -0.89 -16.09 3.97
CA ALA A 78 -1.34 -15.36 5.15
C ALA A 78 -0.19 -15.19 6.14
N ARG A 79 -0.02 -13.97 6.65
CA ARG A 79 0.97 -13.64 7.66
C ARG A 79 0.33 -13.62 9.06
N ASP A 80 1.16 -13.67 10.08
CA ASP A 80 0.69 -13.64 11.48
C ASP A 80 0.44 -12.21 12.01
N ASP A 81 0.89 -11.18 11.30
CA ASP A 81 0.84 -9.77 11.73
C ASP A 81 -0.37 -9.00 11.16
N ASN A 82 -0.65 -9.13 9.87
CA ASN A 82 -1.78 -8.51 9.19
C ASN A 82 -2.38 -9.43 8.11
N SER A 83 -3.69 -9.27 7.89
CA SER A 83 -4.41 -9.89 6.78
C SER A 83 -4.00 -9.26 5.45
N GLY A 84 -3.89 -10.07 4.39
CA GLY A 84 -3.67 -9.61 3.01
C GLY A 84 -4.75 -8.70 2.42
N TRP A 85 -5.83 -8.43 3.14
CA TRP A 85 -6.79 -7.38 2.79
C TRP A 85 -6.44 -6.01 3.35
N ASP A 86 -5.47 -5.93 4.27
CA ASP A 86 -5.01 -4.73 4.96
C ASP A 86 -3.47 -4.69 4.92
N ILE A 87 -2.92 -4.42 3.74
CA ILE A 87 -1.47 -4.52 3.45
C ILE A 87 -0.93 -3.30 2.72
N GLU A 88 0.38 -3.12 2.81
CA GLU A 88 1.18 -2.18 1.98
C GLU A 88 1.18 -2.57 0.49
#